data_AF-A0A2T1F6H0-F1
#
_entry.id   AF-A0A2T1F6H0-F1
#
_cell.length_a   1.000
_cell.length_b   1.000
_cell.length_c   1.000
_cell.angle_alpha   90.00
_cell.angle_beta   90.00
_cell.angle_gamma   90.00
#
_symmetry.space_group_name_H-M   'P 1'
#
loop_
_entity.id
_entity.type
_entity.pdbx_description
1 polymer ?
#
loop_
_entity_poly.entity_id
_entity_poly.type
_entity_poly.pdbx_seq_one_letter_code
_entity_poly.pdbx_strand_id
1 'polypeptide(L)'
;MTTTTSATTPTSTIELAPSFTIPTVLLLAAIPLLFVQKWVSLPLALFGLFLMYQAATIRLQFTLTDLDIYRSSNLIRKFPFREWQNWRIFWPAVPILFYFKEINSIHFLPVLFDRKMLQTCLEQRCPRQN
;
A
#
# COMPACT_ATOMS: atom_id res chain seq x y z
N MET A 1 49.58 8.72 1.76
CA MET A 1 48.27 9.40 1.76
C MET A 1 47.22 8.34 1.56
N THR A 2 46.42 8.05 2.58
CA THR A 2 45.42 6.98 2.58
C THR A 2 44.18 7.48 1.86
N THR A 3 43.88 6.93 0.68
CA THR A 3 42.64 7.22 -0.07
C THR A 3 41.49 6.41 0.53
N THR A 4 40.67 7.05 1.36
CA THR A 4 39.41 6.49 1.84
C THR A 4 38.43 6.43 0.66
N THR A 5 38.16 5.22 0.18
CA THR A 5 37.10 4.95 -0.79
C THR A 5 35.76 5.06 -0.06
N SER A 6 34.99 6.10 -0.35
CA SER A 6 33.60 6.22 0.11
C SER A 6 32.76 5.14 -0.58
N ALA A 7 32.46 4.06 0.15
CA ALA A 7 31.49 3.07 -0.28
C ALA A 7 30.07 3.68 -0.16
N THR A 8 29.42 3.95 -1.28
CA THR A 8 27.98 4.26 -1.31
C THR A 8 27.19 2.96 -1.15
N THR A 9 26.83 2.62 0.08
CA THR A 9 25.85 1.56 0.40
C THR A 9 24.47 1.98 -0.15
N PRO A 10 23.66 1.09 -0.76
CA PRO A 10 22.33 1.46 -1.24
C PRO A 10 21.35 1.62 -0.07
N THR A 11 21.26 2.85 0.46
CA THR A 11 20.51 3.25 1.67
C THR A 11 19.19 3.96 1.31
N SER A 12 18.44 3.52 0.30
CA SER A 12 17.23 4.24 -0.13
C SER A 12 15.94 3.61 0.41
N THR A 13 15.26 4.36 1.29
CA THR A 13 13.85 4.16 1.62
C THR A 13 12.99 4.45 0.40
N ILE A 14 12.03 3.58 0.08
CA ILE A 14 11.13 3.73 -1.08
C ILE A 14 9.72 4.01 -0.57
N GLU A 15 9.20 5.20 -0.82
CA GLU A 15 7.79 5.53 -0.56
C GLU A 15 6.91 5.13 -1.74
N LEU A 16 5.84 4.37 -1.48
CA LEU A 16 4.86 4.03 -2.50
C LEU A 16 3.94 5.21 -2.78
N ALA A 17 3.86 5.59 -4.06
CA ALA A 17 2.91 6.60 -4.52
C ALA A 17 1.46 6.13 -4.29
N PRO A 18 0.56 7.01 -3.85
CA PRO A 18 -0.86 6.68 -3.74
C PRO A 18 -1.48 6.44 -5.12
N SER A 19 -2.40 5.47 -5.19
CA SER A 19 -3.20 5.16 -6.36
C SER A 19 -4.65 5.56 -6.12
N PHE A 20 -5.14 6.49 -6.94
CA PHE A 20 -6.51 6.99 -6.87
C PHE A 20 -7.46 6.31 -7.86
N THR A 21 -7.01 5.26 -8.56
CA THR A 21 -7.80 4.56 -9.58
C THR A 21 -9.08 3.96 -8.99
N ILE A 22 -8.97 3.18 -7.91
CA ILE A 22 -10.15 2.55 -7.28
C ILE A 22 -11.11 3.61 -6.71
N PRO A 23 -10.66 4.61 -5.90
CA PRO A 23 -11.54 5.70 -5.47
C PRO A 23 -12.25 6.42 -6.61
N THR A 24 -11.54 6.73 -7.69
CA THR A 24 -12.09 7.46 -8.84
C THR A 24 -13.14 6.63 -9.58
N VAL A 25 -12.86 5.35 -9.83
CA VAL A 25 -13.81 4.45 -10.51
C VAL A 25 -15.09 4.30 -9.68
N LEU A 26 -14.99 4.17 -8.35
CA LEU A 26 -16.18 4.07 -7.48
C LEU A 26 -17.02 5.35 -7.51
N LEU A 27 -16.38 6.51 -7.47
CA LEU A 27 -17.08 7.80 -7.56
C LEU A 27 -17.76 7.98 -8.92
N LEU A 28 -17.07 7.67 -10.02
CA LEU A 28 -17.65 7.75 -11.36
C LEU A 28 -18.81 6.75 -11.54
N ALA A 29 -18.69 5.54 -11.01
CA ALA A 29 -19.75 4.53 -11.07
C ALA A 29 -20.98 4.91 -10.25
N ALA A 30 -20.82 5.71 -9.18
CA ALA A 30 -21.94 6.19 -8.38
C ALA A 30 -22.83 7.18 -9.17
N ILE A 31 -22.29 7.98 -10.09
CA ILE A 31 -23.05 8.99 -10.85
C ILE A 31 -24.25 8.39 -11.62
N PRO A 32 -24.07 7.39 -12.52
CA PRO A 32 -25.20 6.78 -13.20
C PRO A 32 -26.13 6.03 -12.23
N LEU A 33 -25.57 5.49 -11.14
CA LEU A 33 -26.33 4.77 -10.12
C LEU A 33 -27.33 5.67 -9.37
N LEU A 34 -27.10 6.98 -9.30
CA LEU A 34 -28.08 7.94 -8.76
C LEU A 34 -29.41 7.91 -9.51
N PHE A 35 -29.39 7.58 -10.80
CA PHE A 35 -30.59 7.56 -11.64
C PHE A 35 -31.32 6.22 -11.61
N VAL A 36 -30.61 5.13 -11.27
CA VAL A 36 -31.17 3.77 -11.24
C VAL A 36 -31.52 3.34 -9.82
N GLN A 37 -30.61 3.53 -8.87
CA GLN A 37 -30.72 3.00 -7.52
C GLN A 37 -30.06 3.92 -6.49
N LYS A 38 -30.73 5.03 -6.19
CA LYS A 38 -30.28 6.10 -5.26
C LYS A 38 -29.73 5.58 -3.93
N TRP A 39 -30.41 4.60 -3.34
CA TRP A 39 -30.04 4.01 -2.05
C TRP A 39 -28.69 3.28 -2.05
N VAL A 40 -28.26 2.74 -3.19
CA VAL A 40 -26.94 2.12 -3.35
C VAL A 40 -25.88 3.14 -3.74
N SER A 41 -26.29 4.13 -4.54
CA SER A 41 -25.39 5.17 -5.01
C SER A 41 -24.75 5.97 -3.88
N LEU A 42 -25.51 6.31 -2.83
CA LEU A 42 -25.00 7.14 -1.75
C LEU A 42 -23.89 6.42 -0.94
N PRO A 43 -24.09 5.20 -0.41
CA PRO A 43 -23.02 4.42 0.21
C PRO A 43 -21.81 4.22 -0.69
N LEU A 44 -22.03 3.98 -1.99
CA LEU A 44 -20.94 3.78 -2.95
C LEU A 44 -20.08 5.03 -3.12
N ALA A 45 -20.72 6.20 -3.27
CA ALA A 45 -20.03 7.48 -3.37
C ALA A 45 -19.25 7.82 -2.08
N LEU A 46 -19.88 7.62 -0.92
CA LEU A 46 -19.25 7.83 0.39
C LEU A 46 -18.04 6.92 0.58
N PHE A 47 -18.15 5.65 0.17
CA PHE A 47 -17.04 4.72 0.23
C PHE A 47 -15.89 5.12 -0.72
N GLY A 48 -16.20 5.55 -1.94
CA GLY A 48 -15.20 6.08 -2.87
C GLY A 48 -14.46 7.29 -2.30
N LEU A 49 -15.18 8.24 -1.70
CA LEU A 49 -14.59 9.41 -1.03
C LEU A 49 -13.73 9.01 0.17
N PHE A 50 -14.19 8.05 0.97
CA PHE A 50 -13.44 7.51 2.09
C PHE A 50 -12.10 6.89 1.63
N LEU A 51 -12.12 6.08 0.57
CA LEU A 51 -10.89 5.52 0.01
C LEU A 51 -9.97 6.59 -0.58
N MET A 52 -10.53 7.63 -1.21
CA MET A 52 -9.77 8.79 -1.70
C MET A 52 -9.01 9.47 -0.55
N TYR A 53 -9.70 9.74 0.56
CA TYR A 53 -9.10 10.33 1.76
C TYR A 53 -8.02 9.43 2.37
N GLN A 54 -8.26 8.12 2.45
CA GLN A 54 -7.25 7.18 2.95
C GLN A 54 -6.01 7.13 2.06
N ALA A 55 -6.19 7.09 0.73
CA ALA A 55 -5.08 7.12 -0.22
C ALA A 55 -4.28 8.43 -0.12
N ALA A 56 -4.97 9.56 0.09
CA ALA A 56 -4.33 10.86 0.22
C ALA A 56 -3.55 11.02 1.54
N THR A 57 -3.93 10.32 2.61
CA THR A 57 -3.36 10.51 3.95
C THR A 57 -2.38 9.44 4.39
N ILE A 58 -2.52 8.19 3.93
CA ILE A 58 -1.64 7.09 4.32
C ILE A 58 -0.46 7.02 3.34
N ARG A 59 0.74 6.75 3.84
CA ARG A 59 1.93 6.42 3.04
C ARG A 59 2.53 5.12 3.52
N LEU A 60 2.99 4.31 2.57
CA LEU A 60 3.74 3.09 2.83
C LEU A 60 5.19 3.32 2.41
N GLN A 61 6.12 3.13 3.33
CA GLN A 61 7.54 3.29 3.08
C GLN A 61 8.26 1.97 3.32
N PHE A 62 8.93 1.47 2.29
CA PHE A 62 9.80 0.31 2.38
C PHE A 62 11.20 0.78 2.75
N THR A 63 11.61 0.51 3.99
CA THR A 63 12.98 0.70 4.46
C THR A 63 13.79 -0.57 4.23
N LEU A 64 15.06 -0.61 4.67
CA LEU A 64 15.88 -1.82 4.55
C LEU A 64 15.32 -3.00 5.36
N THR A 65 14.71 -2.73 6.51
CA THR A 65 14.33 -3.75 7.49
C THR A 65 12.85 -3.80 7.81
N ASP A 66 12.10 -2.76 7.46
CA ASP A 66 10.71 -2.57 7.89
C ASP A 66 9.83 -1.99 6.77
N LEU A 67 8.54 -2.37 6.81
CA LEU A 67 7.47 -1.59 6.18
C LEU A 67 6.93 -0.60 7.19
N ASP A 68 7.23 0.67 6.97
CA ASP A 68 6.73 1.77 7.79
C ASP A 68 5.43 2.31 7.21
N ILE A 69 4.44 2.53 8.07
CA ILE A 69 3.19 3.18 7.71
C ILE A 69 3.13 4.55 8.36
N TYR A 70 2.97 5.56 7.51
CA TYR A 70 2.78 6.93 7.92
C TYR A 70 1.35 7.39 7.66
N ARG A 71 0.89 8.33 8.49
CA ARG A 71 -0.29 9.14 8.23
C ARG A 71 0.13 10.61 8.23
N SER A 72 0.01 11.25 7.08
CA SER A 72 0.55 12.58 6.77
C SER A 72 2.06 12.65 6.98
N SER A 73 2.52 12.75 8.22
CA SER A 73 3.93 12.80 8.63
C SER A 73 4.22 12.01 9.91
N ASN A 74 3.18 11.48 10.57
CA ASN A 74 3.34 10.69 11.78
C ASN A 74 3.46 9.21 11.41
N LEU A 75 4.51 8.57 11.91
CA LEU A 75 4.65 7.13 11.85
C LEU A 75 3.59 6.50 12.75
N ILE A 76 2.65 5.77 12.15
CA ILE A 76 1.56 5.12 12.90
C ILE A 76 1.86 3.67 13.24
N ARG A 77 2.71 3.00 12.44
CA ARG A 77 3.08 1.61 12.65
C ARG A 77 4.34 1.23 11.88
N LYS A 78 5.12 0.32 12.44
CA LYS A 78 6.23 -0.37 11.77
C LYS A 78 5.96 -1.87 11.70
N PHE A 79 6.39 -2.49 10.63
CA PHE A 79 6.30 -3.93 10.41
C PHE A 79 7.65 -4.49 10.00
N PRO A 80 8.42 -5.08 10.93
CA PRO A 80 9.76 -5.60 10.65
C PRO A 80 9.72 -6.83 9.76
N PHE A 81 10.44 -6.81 8.64
CA PHE A 81 10.47 -7.91 7.67
C PHE A 81 10.96 -9.22 8.26
N ARG A 82 11.82 -9.17 9.28
CA ARG A 82 12.31 -10.36 10.00
C ARG A 82 11.18 -11.15 10.68
N GLU A 83 10.04 -10.51 10.95
CA GLU A 83 8.88 -11.12 11.61
C GLU A 83 7.88 -11.65 10.59
N TRP A 84 8.09 -11.41 9.30
CA TRP A 84 7.17 -11.79 8.24
C TRP A 84 7.36 -13.25 7.84
N GLN A 85 6.25 -13.98 7.78
CA GLN A 85 6.20 -15.38 7.35
C GLN A 85 5.74 -15.51 5.90
N ASN A 86 4.80 -14.68 5.47
CA ASN A 86 4.25 -14.74 4.11
C ASN A 86 3.59 -13.40 3.73
N TRP A 87 3.48 -13.16 2.43
CA TRP A 87 2.69 -12.06 1.88
C TRP A 87 2.05 -12.42 0.53
N ARG A 88 0.89 -11.82 0.27
CA ARG A 88 0.11 -12.01 -0.95
C ARG A 88 -0.53 -10.70 -1.38
N ILE A 89 -0.62 -10.50 -2.69
CA ILE A 89 -1.43 -9.44 -3.28
C ILE A 89 -2.62 -10.12 -3.94
N PHE A 90 -3.82 -9.83 -3.46
CA PHE A 90 -5.05 -10.41 -4.01
C PHE A 90 -5.61 -9.52 -5.13
N TRP A 91 -6.30 -10.16 -6.07
CA TRP A 91 -6.89 -9.53 -7.26
C TRP A 91 -5.84 -8.76 -8.09
N PRO A 92 -4.84 -9.44 -8.69
CA PRO A 92 -3.77 -8.78 -9.45
C PRO A 92 -4.23 -8.11 -10.76
N ALA A 93 -5.51 -8.18 -11.14
CA ALA A 93 -6.10 -7.31 -12.17
C ALA A 93 -6.51 -5.95 -11.57
N VAL A 94 -7.14 -5.95 -10.39
CA VAL A 94 -7.54 -4.76 -9.60
C VAL A 94 -7.06 -4.94 -8.15
N PRO A 95 -5.85 -4.51 -7.76
CA PRO A 95 -5.20 -5.01 -6.56
C PRO A 95 -5.88 -4.27 -5.45
N ILE A 96 -6.85 -4.91 -4.84
CA ILE A 96 -7.64 -4.23 -3.84
C ILE A 96 -7.02 -4.51 -2.49
N LEU A 97 -6.26 -5.60 -2.33
CA LEU A 97 -5.86 -6.09 -1.02
C LEU A 97 -4.45 -6.67 -1.00
N PHE A 98 -3.64 -6.12 -0.12
CA PHE A 98 -2.32 -6.59 0.25
C PHE A 98 -2.43 -7.27 1.60
N TYR A 99 -1.92 -8.49 1.67
CA TYR A 99 -1.92 -9.34 2.84
C TYR A 99 -0.49 -9.65 3.23
N PHE A 100 -0.20 -9.60 4.52
CA PHE A 100 1.00 -10.22 5.06
C PHE A 100 0.73 -10.80 6.44
N LYS A 101 1.50 -11.83 6.78
CA LYS A 101 1.43 -12.53 8.05
C LYS A 101 2.77 -12.37 8.76
N GLU A 102 2.71 -11.87 9.99
CA GLU A 102 3.80 -11.88 10.94
C GLU A 102 3.72 -13.11 11.84
N ILE A 103 4.77 -13.39 12.63
CA ILE A 103 4.79 -14.51 13.59
C ILE A 103 3.54 -14.51 14.50
N ASN A 104 3.14 -13.33 15.00
CA ASN A 104 2.08 -13.18 16.00
C ASN A 104 0.79 -12.52 15.46
N SER A 105 0.73 -12.14 14.18
CA SER A 105 -0.42 -11.38 13.66
C SER A 105 -0.60 -11.47 12.15
N ILE A 106 -1.79 -11.11 11.68
CA ILE A 106 -2.16 -11.10 10.27
C ILE A 106 -2.68 -9.72 9.92
N HIS A 107 -2.23 -9.16 8.79
CA HIS A 107 -2.61 -7.82 8.35
C HIS A 107 -3.18 -7.83 6.94
N PHE A 108 -4.17 -6.98 6.74
CA PHE A 108 -4.78 -6.69 5.46
C PHE A 108 -4.77 -5.19 5.23
N LEU A 109 -4.18 -4.76 4.12
CA LEU A 109 -4.14 -3.37 3.71
C LEU A 109 -4.83 -3.23 2.36
N PRO A 110 -5.75 -2.26 2.21
CA PRO A 110 -6.24 -1.93 0.89
C PRO A 110 -5.07 -1.42 0.05
N VAL A 111 -4.88 -1.95 -1.16
CA VAL A 111 -3.82 -1.49 -2.08
C VAL A 111 -4.33 -0.24 -2.77
N LEU A 112 -4.21 0.88 -2.06
CA LEU A 112 -4.43 2.23 -2.56
C LEU A 112 -3.11 2.87 -3.00
N PHE A 113 -2.16 2.05 -3.46
CA PHE A 113 -0.78 2.44 -3.76
C PHE A 113 -0.33 1.82 -5.07
N ASP A 114 0.79 2.30 -5.61
CA ASP A 114 1.40 1.74 -6.82
C ASP A 114 1.67 0.23 -6.65
N ARG A 115 0.90 -0.59 -7.37
CA ARG A 115 1.01 -2.05 -7.33
C ARG A 115 2.37 -2.54 -7.83
N LYS A 116 2.86 -1.99 -8.94
CA LYS A 116 4.09 -2.49 -9.57
C LYS A 116 5.26 -2.25 -8.62
N MET A 117 5.30 -1.07 -8.04
CA MET A 117 6.33 -0.72 -7.07
C MET A 117 6.16 -1.50 -5.76
N LEU A 118 4.93 -1.70 -5.27
CA LEU A 118 4.65 -2.56 -4.12
C LEU A 118 5.19 -3.98 -4.32
N GLN A 119 4.86 -4.60 -5.44
CA GLN A 119 5.31 -5.96 -5.76
C GLN A 119 6.84 -6.02 -5.87
N THR A 120 7.45 -5.06 -6.58
CA THR A 120 8.91 -4.98 -6.75
C THR A 120 9.61 -4.88 -5.39
N CYS A 121 9.14 -3.98 -4.50
CA CYS A 121 9.70 -3.82 -3.17
C CYS A 121 9.56 -5.09 -2.32
N LEU A 122 8.40 -5.75 -2.37
CA LEU A 122 8.15 -6.98 -1.64
C LEU A 122 9.06 -8.11 -2.11
N GLU A 123 9.24 -8.29 -3.42
CA GLU A 123 10.11 -9.32 -3.98
C GLU A 123 11.59 -9.06 -3.66
N GLN A 124 12.02 -7.80 -3.66
CA GLN A 124 13.40 -7.42 -3.35
C GLN A 124 13.75 -7.55 -1.86
N ARG A 125 12.83 -7.18 -0.96
CA ARG A 125 13.11 -7.05 0.49
C ARG A 125 12.57 -8.20 1.31
N CYS A 126 11.54 -8.89 0.82
CA CYS A 126 10.87 -10.00 1.49
C CYS A 126 10.53 -11.11 0.50
N PRO A 127 11.51 -11.73 -0.19
CA PRO A 127 11.22 -12.75 -1.18
C PRO A 127 10.41 -13.89 -0.53
N ARG A 128 9.40 -14.39 -1.25
CA ARG A 128 8.60 -15.51 -0.76
C ARG A 128 9.51 -16.72 -0.61
N GLN A 129 9.46 -17.36 0.55
CA GLN A 129 10.03 -18.69 0.71
C GLN A 129 9.06 -19.67 0.05
N ASN A 130 9.48 -20.26 -1.07
CA ASN A 130 8.71 -21.28 -1.79
C ASN A 130 8.57 -22.56 -0.96
#